data_AF-A0A7C3WAK3-F1
#
_entry.id   AF-A0A7C3WAK3-F1
#
_cell.length_a   1.000
_cell.length_b   1.000
_cell.length_c   1.000
_cell.angle_alpha   90.00
_cell.angle_beta   90.00
_cell.angle_gamma   90.00
#
_symmetry.space_group_name_H-M   'P 1'
#
loop_
_entity.id
_entity.type
_entity.pdbx_description
1 polymer ?
#
loop_
_entity_poly.entity_id
_entity_poly.type
_entity_poly.pdbx_seq_one_letter_code
_entity_poly.pdbx_strand_id
1 'polypeptide(L)'
;FVLADLPGLIEGAHAGAGLGHQFLRHVERTRLLIHVLDGSQPDVLKHYAQIHEELRLYNPELAERPQVVAFNKMDLPEAQAQWPEAEKFLSRERKVFPISAATGQGVWQLMRYVGQLLQTLPPPVLSVSALPVFRLDETPAFTVRREGDVWLVEGKRIEQLVARTMWQYADAAERAQRQMEAMGVFEALRRAGVRPGDIVRIGNMDLEWLW
;
A
#
# COMPACT_ATOMS: atom_id res chain seq x y z
N PHE A 1 -18.82 11.75 13.14
CA PHE A 1 -17.87 11.36 12.07
C PHE A 1 -17.08 12.59 11.66
N VAL A 2 -15.99 12.43 10.91
CA VAL A 2 -15.22 13.56 10.39
C VAL A 2 -15.58 13.76 8.92
N LEU A 3 -15.80 15.00 8.51
CA LEU A 3 -15.90 15.40 7.11
C LEU A 3 -14.54 15.95 6.68
N ALA A 4 -14.07 15.49 5.54
CA ALA A 4 -12.92 16.06 4.87
C ALA A 4 -13.40 16.56 3.51
N ASP A 5 -12.96 17.77 3.16
CA ASP A 5 -13.23 18.29 1.82
C ASP A 5 -12.24 17.69 0.83
N LEU A 6 -12.77 17.27 -0.32
CA LEU A 6 -12.00 16.80 -1.46
C LEU A 6 -12.08 17.92 -2.49
N PRO A 7 -11.11 18.87 -2.53
CA PRO A 7 -10.98 19.80 -3.64
C PRO A 7 -11.18 19.05 -4.93
N GLY A 8 -12.08 19.58 -5.78
CA GLY A 8 -12.58 18.89 -6.96
C GLY A 8 -11.47 18.15 -7.69
N LEU A 9 -11.74 16.92 -8.10
CA LEU A 9 -10.87 16.20 -9.02
C LEU A 9 -10.67 17.14 -10.22
N ILE A 10 -9.54 17.83 -10.24
CA ILE A 10 -9.29 18.87 -11.23
C ILE A 10 -9.24 18.16 -12.57
N GLU A 11 -9.81 18.72 -13.64
CA GLU A 11 -9.59 18.24 -14.99
C GLU A 11 -8.07 18.02 -15.20
N GLY A 12 -7.66 16.77 -15.46
CA GLY A 12 -6.25 16.41 -15.59
C GLY A 12 -5.55 15.91 -14.32
N ALA A 13 -6.25 15.68 -13.21
CA ALA A 13 -5.71 15.01 -12.02
C ALA A 13 -5.13 13.61 -12.32
N HIS A 14 -5.71 12.89 -13.28
CA HIS A 14 -5.22 11.61 -13.79
C HIS A 14 -3.93 11.74 -14.61
N ALA A 15 -3.62 12.93 -15.13
CA ALA A 15 -2.43 13.22 -15.96
C ALA A 15 -1.21 13.69 -15.13
N GLY A 16 -1.27 13.59 -13.79
CA GLY A 16 -0.15 13.94 -12.91
C GLY A 16 -0.05 15.42 -12.53
N ALA A 17 -1.04 16.25 -12.90
CA ALA A 17 -1.09 17.66 -12.54
C ALA A 17 -1.72 17.86 -11.14
N GLY A 18 -0.92 17.69 -10.09
CA GLY A 18 -1.07 18.54 -8.89
C GLY A 18 -1.82 18.02 -7.67
N LEU A 19 -2.46 16.85 -7.68
CA LEU A 19 -2.98 16.25 -6.44
C LEU A 19 -1.91 15.34 -5.83
N GLY A 20 -0.96 15.94 -5.11
CA GLY A 20 0.21 15.24 -4.55
C GLY A 20 -0.12 13.98 -3.73
N HIS A 21 0.85 13.08 -3.59
CA HIS A 21 0.71 11.75 -2.95
C HIS A 21 0.11 11.74 -1.53
N GLN A 22 0.15 12.86 -0.81
CA GLN A 22 -0.54 13.02 0.48
C GLN A 22 -2.06 13.14 0.34
N PHE A 23 -2.56 13.84 -0.69
CA PHE A 23 -4.00 14.00 -0.95
C PHE A 23 -4.67 12.65 -1.20
N LEU A 24 -4.02 11.83 -2.03
CA LEU A 24 -4.47 10.49 -2.42
C LEU A 24 -4.67 9.57 -1.21
N ARG A 25 -3.73 9.63 -0.26
CA ARG A 25 -3.81 8.88 1.00
C ARG A 25 -4.98 9.28 1.88
N HIS A 26 -5.50 10.51 1.79
CA HIS A 26 -6.66 10.94 2.57
C HIS A 26 -7.96 10.43 1.96
N VAL A 27 -8.08 10.45 0.61
CA VAL A 27 -9.26 9.94 -0.09
C VAL A 27 -9.43 8.44 0.17
N GLU A 28 -8.34 7.67 0.12
CA GLU A 28 -8.36 6.23 0.39
C GLU A 28 -8.82 5.88 1.81
N ARG A 29 -8.73 6.80 2.78
CA ARG A 29 -9.18 6.59 4.17
C ARG A 29 -10.65 6.90 4.39
N THR A 30 -11.33 7.49 3.40
CA THR A 30 -12.77 7.75 3.48
C THR A 30 -13.56 6.45 3.33
N ARG A 31 -14.76 6.39 3.92
CA ARG A 31 -15.65 5.20 3.83
C ARG A 31 -16.87 5.46 2.95
N LEU A 32 -17.16 6.73 2.71
CA LEU A 32 -18.34 7.23 2.02
C LEU A 32 -17.98 8.55 1.37
N LEU A 33 -18.56 8.81 0.20
CA LEU A 33 -18.39 10.07 -0.54
C LEU A 33 -19.72 10.82 -0.59
N ILE A 34 -19.67 12.15 -0.47
CA ILE A 34 -20.82 13.03 -0.65
C ILE A 34 -20.54 13.90 -1.87
N HIS A 35 -21.34 13.72 -2.92
CA HIS A 35 -21.27 14.55 -4.12
C HIS A 35 -22.11 15.79 -3.93
N VAL A 36 -21.48 16.96 -3.85
CA VAL A 36 -22.19 18.24 -3.74
C VAL A 36 -22.36 18.82 -5.14
N LEU A 37 -23.59 18.79 -5.64
CA LEU A 37 -23.93 19.30 -6.96
C LEU A 37 -24.55 20.69 -6.85
N ASP A 38 -24.08 21.64 -7.66
CA ASP A 38 -24.69 22.94 -7.80
C ASP A 38 -25.93 22.85 -8.69
N GLY A 39 -27.13 22.84 -8.08
CA GLY A 39 -28.38 22.67 -8.80
C GLY A 39 -28.76 23.85 -9.71
N SER A 40 -28.14 25.03 -9.53
CA SER A 40 -28.41 26.20 -10.38
C SER A 40 -27.64 26.17 -11.70
N GLN A 41 -26.60 25.34 -11.80
CA GLN A 41 -25.80 25.24 -13.01
C GLN A 41 -26.63 24.56 -14.12
N PRO A 42 -26.49 25.00 -15.38
CA PRO A 42 -26.97 24.22 -16.51
C PRO A 42 -26.25 22.87 -16.55
N ASP A 43 -26.90 21.84 -17.10
CA ASP A 43 -26.29 20.54 -17.36
C ASP A 43 -25.70 19.84 -16.11
N VAL A 44 -26.26 20.09 -14.91
CA VAL A 44 -25.79 19.50 -13.63
C VAL A 44 -25.64 17.97 -13.68
N LEU A 45 -26.50 17.28 -14.44
CA LEU A 45 -26.42 15.83 -14.63
C LEU A 45 -25.21 15.40 -15.47
N LYS A 46 -24.79 16.20 -16.46
CA LYS A 46 -23.57 15.94 -17.23
C LYS A 46 -22.34 16.14 -16.35
N HIS A 47 -22.31 17.21 -15.55
CA HIS A 47 -21.22 17.46 -14.60
C HIS A 47 -21.08 16.30 -13.60
N TYR A 48 -22.20 15.79 -13.06
CA TYR A 48 -22.18 14.62 -12.20
C TYR A 48 -21.59 13.38 -12.90
N ALA A 49 -22.01 13.11 -14.15
CA ALA A 49 -21.49 11.98 -14.92
C ALA A 49 -19.97 12.10 -15.18
N GLN A 50 -19.47 13.31 -15.46
CA GLN A 50 -18.05 13.59 -15.64
C GLN A 50 -17.26 13.31 -14.35
N ILE A 51 -17.70 13.84 -13.20
CA ILE A 51 -17.05 13.60 -11.90
C ILE A 51 -17.01 12.10 -11.58
N HIS A 52 -18.10 11.37 -11.86
CA HIS A 52 -18.14 9.93 -11.63
C HIS A 52 -17.13 9.18 -12.52
N GLU A 53 -17.02 9.56 -13.79
CA GLU A 53 -16.04 8.95 -14.70
C GLU A 53 -14.59 9.27 -14.30
N GLU A 54 -14.31 10.50 -13.88
CA GLU A 54 -13.00 10.89 -13.35
C GLU A 54 -12.63 10.08 -12.10
N LEU A 55 -13.57 9.91 -11.17
CA LEU A 55 -13.38 9.10 -9.97
C LEU A 55 -13.06 7.64 -10.34
N ARG A 56 -13.77 7.10 -11.34
CA ARG A 56 -13.58 5.72 -11.85
C ARG A 56 -12.22 5.55 -12.54
N LEU A 57 -11.82 6.50 -13.38
CA LEU A 57 -10.53 6.49 -14.06
C LEU A 57 -9.36 6.63 -13.09
N TYR A 58 -9.56 7.39 -12.01
CA TYR A 58 -8.56 7.58 -10.97
C TYR A 58 -8.38 6.33 -10.10
N ASN A 59 -9.47 5.82 -9.50
CA ASN A 59 -9.44 4.58 -8.72
C ASN A 59 -10.83 3.91 -8.75
N PRO A 60 -10.97 2.76 -9.44
CA PRO A 60 -12.23 2.02 -9.51
C PRO A 60 -12.83 1.69 -8.14
N GLU A 61 -12.00 1.38 -7.13
CA GLU A 61 -12.48 1.09 -5.77
C GLU A 61 -13.13 2.32 -5.12
N LEU A 62 -12.69 3.54 -5.43
CA LEU A 62 -13.32 4.76 -4.94
C LEU A 62 -14.71 4.97 -5.57
N ALA A 63 -14.85 4.67 -6.85
CA ALA A 63 -16.11 4.78 -7.57
C ALA A 63 -17.17 3.77 -7.09
N GLU A 64 -16.74 2.65 -6.52
CA GLU A 64 -17.63 1.64 -5.91
C GLU A 64 -18.04 1.97 -4.47
N ARG A 65 -17.38 2.95 -3.83
CA ARG A 65 -17.72 3.31 -2.44
C ARG A 65 -19.15 3.81 -2.31
N PRO A 66 -19.79 3.57 -1.14
CA PRO A 66 -21.06 4.18 -0.80
C PRO A 66 -21.05 5.69 -1.06
N GLN A 67 -22.02 6.16 -1.83
CA GLN A 67 -22.10 7.52 -2.31
C GLN A 67 -23.48 8.10 -2.04
N VAL A 68 -23.50 9.38 -1.69
CA VAL A 68 -24.73 10.14 -1.43
C VAL A 68 -24.63 11.45 -2.22
N VAL A 69 -25.74 11.89 -2.82
CA VAL A 69 -25.75 13.14 -3.59
C VAL A 69 -26.47 14.22 -2.79
N ALA A 70 -25.82 15.37 -2.67
CA ALA A 70 -26.37 16.59 -2.11
C ALA A 70 -26.62 17.58 -3.26
N PHE A 71 -27.89 17.68 -3.69
CA PHE A 71 -28.30 18.63 -4.71
C PHE A 71 -28.49 20.00 -4.05
N ASN A 72 -27.49 20.86 -4.19
CA ASN A 72 -27.35 22.10 -3.44
C ASN A 72 -27.98 23.30 -4.18
N LYS A 73 -28.14 24.40 -3.44
CA LYS A 73 -28.72 25.67 -3.88
C LYS A 73 -30.24 25.64 -4.13
N MET A 74 -30.98 24.82 -3.39
CA MET A 74 -32.46 24.78 -3.46
C MET A 74 -33.16 26.10 -3.09
N ASP A 75 -32.42 27.08 -2.56
CA ASP A 75 -32.87 28.47 -2.38
C ASP A 75 -33.03 29.23 -3.70
N LEU A 76 -32.42 28.76 -4.80
CA LEU A 76 -32.47 29.39 -6.11
C LEU A 76 -33.57 28.79 -7.00
N PRO A 77 -34.37 29.61 -7.72
CA PRO A 77 -35.41 29.12 -8.64
C PRO A 77 -34.88 28.18 -9.72
N GLU A 78 -33.66 28.41 -10.22
CA GLU A 78 -33.01 27.58 -11.23
C GLU A 78 -32.79 26.15 -10.74
N ALA A 79 -32.38 25.99 -9.47
CA ALA A 79 -32.21 24.68 -8.86
C ALA A 79 -33.55 23.98 -8.63
N GLN A 80 -34.57 24.73 -8.19
CA GLN A 80 -35.92 24.19 -8.01
C GLN A 80 -36.54 23.71 -9.33
N ALA A 81 -36.28 24.43 -10.43
CA ALA A 81 -36.75 24.05 -11.76
C ALA A 81 -36.08 22.74 -12.26
N GLN A 82 -34.80 22.53 -11.96
CA GLN A 82 -34.06 21.33 -12.37
C GLN A 82 -34.28 20.12 -11.45
N TRP A 83 -34.74 20.34 -10.21
CA TRP A 83 -34.88 19.29 -9.20
C TRP A 83 -35.71 18.06 -9.64
N PRO A 84 -36.90 18.19 -10.25
CA PRO A 84 -37.73 17.02 -10.57
C PRO A 84 -37.05 16.03 -11.53
N GLU A 85 -36.33 16.56 -12.52
CA GLU A 85 -35.56 15.73 -13.46
C GLU A 85 -34.33 15.12 -12.77
N ALA A 86 -33.59 15.94 -12.02
CA ALA A 86 -32.40 15.50 -11.33
C ALA A 86 -32.70 14.41 -10.28
N GLU A 87 -33.77 14.58 -9.50
CA GLU A 87 -34.24 13.59 -8.52
C GLU A 87 -34.56 12.26 -9.20
N LYS A 88 -35.32 12.30 -10.31
CA LYS A 88 -35.72 11.10 -11.05
C LYS A 88 -34.52 10.36 -11.67
N PHE A 89 -33.50 11.08 -12.10
CA PHE A 89 -32.30 10.49 -12.69
C PHE A 89 -31.38 9.91 -11.61
N LEU A 90 -30.98 10.75 -10.64
CA LEU A 90 -29.96 10.42 -9.64
C LEU A 90 -30.45 9.38 -8.62
N SER A 91 -31.75 9.38 -8.28
CA SER A 91 -32.32 8.45 -7.29
C SER A 91 -32.36 7.00 -7.75
N ARG A 92 -32.05 6.71 -9.03
CA ARG A 92 -31.96 5.34 -9.56
C ARG A 92 -30.77 4.58 -8.99
N GLU A 93 -29.68 5.28 -8.71
CA GLU A 93 -28.40 4.67 -8.34
C GLU A 93 -27.93 5.08 -6.94
N ARG A 94 -28.37 6.24 -6.45
CA ARG A 94 -27.85 6.87 -5.23
C ARG A 94 -28.96 7.52 -4.43
N LYS A 95 -28.76 7.68 -3.13
CA LYS A 95 -29.65 8.51 -2.30
C LYS A 95 -29.33 9.98 -2.55
N VAL A 96 -30.35 10.77 -2.88
CA VAL A 96 -30.24 12.20 -3.19
C VAL A 96 -30.95 13.02 -2.12
N PHE A 97 -30.34 14.14 -1.73
CA PHE A 97 -30.90 15.10 -0.79
C PHE A 97 -30.96 16.49 -1.44
N PRO A 98 -32.16 17.10 -1.55
CA PRO A 98 -32.26 18.50 -1.90
C PRO A 98 -31.84 19.34 -0.69
N ILE A 99 -30.80 20.16 -0.85
CA ILE A 99 -30.26 21.00 0.22
C ILE A 99 -30.07 22.45 -0.24
N SER A 100 -30.00 23.35 0.73
CA SER A 100 -29.44 24.69 0.54
C SER A 100 -28.42 24.92 1.66
N ALA A 101 -27.15 24.95 1.30
CA ALA A 101 -26.08 25.26 2.24
C ALA A 101 -26.20 26.69 2.80
N ALA A 102 -26.75 27.63 2.01
CA ALA A 102 -26.94 29.02 2.41
C ALA A 102 -28.01 29.18 3.50
N THR A 103 -29.12 28.45 3.39
CA THR A 103 -30.24 28.53 4.35
C THR A 103 -30.19 27.46 5.44
N GLY A 104 -29.39 26.40 5.25
CA GLY A 104 -29.35 25.22 6.09
C GLY A 104 -30.44 24.18 5.78
N GLN A 105 -31.33 24.44 4.81
CA GLN A 105 -32.37 23.49 4.41
C GLN A 105 -31.76 22.15 4.00
N GLY A 106 -32.31 21.05 4.52
CA GLY A 106 -31.95 19.68 4.12
C GLY A 106 -30.59 19.17 4.63
N VAL A 107 -29.71 20.06 5.11
CA VAL A 107 -28.36 19.71 5.58
C VAL A 107 -28.42 18.76 6.78
N TRP A 108 -29.31 19.02 7.73
CA TRP A 108 -29.44 18.17 8.92
C TRP A 108 -29.89 16.75 8.57
N GLN A 109 -30.84 16.62 7.64
CA GLN A 109 -31.33 15.33 7.15
C GLN A 109 -30.22 14.55 6.43
N LEU A 110 -29.44 15.22 5.58
CA LEU A 110 -28.27 14.64 4.91
C LEU A 110 -27.24 14.13 5.95
N MET A 111 -26.86 14.95 6.92
CA MET A 111 -25.88 14.59 7.95
C MET A 111 -26.36 13.44 8.83
N ARG A 112 -27.65 13.43 9.20
CA ARG A 112 -28.25 12.34 9.98
C ARG A 112 -28.21 11.02 9.21
N TYR A 113 -28.57 11.05 7.92
CA TYR A 113 -28.51 9.86 7.07
C TYR A 113 -27.08 9.33 6.91
N VAL A 114 -26.12 10.21 6.62
CA VAL A 114 -24.69 9.85 6.51
C VAL A 114 -24.18 9.27 7.83
N GLY A 115 -24.55 9.85 8.97
CA GLY A 115 -24.18 9.35 10.28
C GLY A 115 -24.71 7.93 10.56
N GLN A 116 -25.93 7.61 10.12
CA GLN A 116 -26.50 6.27 10.23
C GLN A 116 -25.82 5.28 9.26
N LEU A 117 -25.62 5.69 8.01
CA LEU A 117 -24.95 4.86 7.01
C LEU A 117 -23.51 4.52 7.43
N LEU A 118 -22.77 5.46 8.01
CA LEU A 118 -21.42 5.21 8.50
C LEU A 118 -21.35 4.18 9.65
N GLN A 119 -22.45 3.92 10.37
CA GLN A 119 -22.50 2.87 11.39
C GLN A 119 -22.62 1.47 10.79
N THR A 120 -23.15 1.34 9.57
CA THR A 120 -23.36 0.04 8.92
C THR A 120 -22.18 -0.38 8.04
N LEU A 121 -21.35 0.56 7.62
CA LEU A 121 -20.19 0.27 6.77
C LEU A 121 -19.06 -0.41 7.58
N PRO A 122 -18.19 -1.21 6.98
CA PRO A 122 -16.97 -1.67 7.63
C PRO A 122 -15.98 -0.51 7.86
N PRO A 123 -15.04 -0.63 8.81
CA PRO A 123 -13.90 0.31 8.90
C PRO A 123 -13.09 0.28 7.60
N PRO A 124 -12.40 1.39 7.24
CA PRO A 124 -11.66 1.46 5.99
C PRO A 124 -10.53 0.44 6.07
N VAL A 125 -10.45 -0.44 5.07
CA VAL A 125 -9.34 -1.37 4.93
C VAL A 125 -8.15 -0.54 4.47
N LEU A 126 -7.24 -0.23 5.40
CA LEU A 126 -5.97 0.37 5.01
C LEU A 126 -5.20 -0.71 4.27
N SER A 127 -4.94 -0.51 2.97
CA SER A 127 -3.91 -1.28 2.30
C SER A 127 -2.59 -0.88 2.97
N VAL A 128 -2.16 -1.70 3.93
CA VAL A 128 -0.78 -1.65 4.36
C VAL A 128 -0.03 -2.20 3.15
N SER A 129 0.40 -1.31 2.25
CA SER A 129 1.54 -1.59 1.39
C SER A 129 2.57 -2.20 2.32
N ALA A 130 2.79 -3.51 2.15
CA ALA A 130 3.40 -4.37 3.14
C ALA A 130 4.64 -3.66 3.66
N LEU A 131 4.60 -3.18 4.92
CA LEU A 131 5.81 -2.79 5.60
C LEU A 131 6.75 -3.98 5.44
N PRO A 132 7.97 -3.81 4.90
CA PRO A 132 8.89 -4.93 4.77
C PRO A 132 9.05 -5.50 6.17
N VAL A 133 8.46 -6.67 6.39
CA VAL A 133 8.60 -7.39 7.64
C VAL A 133 10.04 -7.85 7.65
N PHE A 134 10.89 -7.09 8.34
CA PHE A 134 12.24 -7.53 8.66
C PHE A 134 12.11 -8.74 9.58
N ARG A 135 12.00 -9.94 9.01
CA ARG A 135 12.20 -11.17 9.74
C ARG A 135 13.69 -11.27 10.01
N LEU A 136 14.07 -11.36 11.29
CA LEU A 136 15.34 -12.00 11.62
C LEU A 136 15.15 -13.46 11.19
N ASP A 137 15.70 -13.84 10.04
CA ASP A 137 15.68 -15.23 9.62
C ASP A 137 16.56 -16.02 10.60
N GLU A 138 15.94 -16.79 11.49
CA GLU A 138 16.58 -17.77 12.40
C GLU A 138 16.86 -19.11 11.69
N THR A 139 16.94 -19.13 10.36
CA THR A 139 17.44 -20.30 9.64
C THR A 139 18.91 -20.52 10.00
N PRO A 140 19.37 -21.78 10.19
CA PRO A 140 20.79 -22.04 10.38
C PRO A 140 21.53 -21.46 9.18
N ALA A 141 22.50 -20.58 9.45
CA ALA A 141 23.14 -19.72 8.44
C ALA A 141 23.88 -20.48 7.32
N PHE A 142 24.03 -21.80 7.48
CA PHE A 142 24.68 -22.72 6.54
C PHE A 142 24.35 -24.20 6.88
N THR A 143 24.64 -25.11 5.95
CA THR A 143 24.62 -26.57 6.12
C THR A 143 25.94 -27.19 5.66
N VAL A 144 26.41 -28.24 6.36
CA VAL A 144 27.64 -28.97 6.02
C VAL A 144 27.27 -30.35 5.45
N ARG A 145 27.84 -30.72 4.31
CA ARG A 145 27.71 -32.03 3.67
C ARG A 145 29.08 -32.55 3.25
N ARG A 146 29.19 -33.86 3.05
CA ARG A 146 30.41 -34.49 2.53
C ARG A 146 30.13 -35.07 1.16
N GLU A 147 30.98 -34.75 0.19
CA GLU A 147 30.92 -35.27 -1.17
C GLU A 147 32.30 -35.82 -1.54
N GLY A 148 32.45 -37.15 -1.43
CA GLY A 148 33.75 -37.82 -1.59
C GLY A 148 34.78 -37.37 -0.55
N ASP A 149 35.87 -36.78 -1.04
CA ASP A 149 37.01 -36.29 -0.25
C ASP A 149 36.91 -34.79 0.09
N VAL A 150 35.78 -34.14 -0.25
CA VAL A 150 35.56 -32.71 -0.03
C VAL A 150 34.35 -32.47 0.88
N TRP A 151 34.49 -31.54 1.82
CA TRP A 151 33.41 -31.07 2.68
C TRP A 151 32.76 -29.82 2.10
N LEU A 152 31.47 -29.88 1.77
CA LEU A 152 30.73 -28.77 1.21
C LEU A 152 29.99 -28.00 2.31
N VAL A 153 30.21 -26.69 2.39
CA VAL A 153 29.47 -25.76 3.25
C VAL A 153 28.60 -24.86 2.39
N GLU A 154 27.29 -25.08 2.44
CA GLU A 154 26.29 -24.34 1.66
C GLU A 154 25.62 -23.30 2.55
N GLY A 155 25.56 -22.05 2.11
CA GLY A 155 24.86 -21.00 2.83
C GLY A 155 25.07 -19.62 2.22
N LYS A 156 23.97 -18.92 1.93
CA LYS A 156 24.01 -17.62 1.22
C LYS A 156 24.92 -16.59 1.91
N ARG A 157 24.96 -16.57 3.24
CA ARG A 157 25.76 -15.61 4.01
C ARG A 157 27.25 -15.98 4.01
N ILE A 158 27.56 -17.26 4.16
CA ILE A 158 28.95 -17.76 4.21
C ILE A 158 29.60 -17.69 2.81
N GLU A 159 28.85 -18.02 1.77
CA GLU A 159 29.29 -17.89 0.37
C GLU A 159 29.56 -16.44 -0.01
N GLN A 160 28.70 -15.50 0.38
CA GLN A 160 28.91 -14.07 0.14
C GLN A 160 30.12 -13.53 0.90
N LEU A 161 30.32 -13.96 2.15
CA LEU A 161 31.50 -13.59 2.93
C LEU A 161 32.78 -14.06 2.22
N VAL A 162 32.80 -15.33 1.81
CA VAL A 162 33.94 -15.93 1.14
C VAL A 162 34.25 -15.25 -0.20
N ALA A 163 33.22 -15.03 -1.03
CA ALA A 163 33.38 -14.41 -2.34
C ALA A 163 33.84 -12.94 -2.28
N ARG A 164 33.52 -12.22 -1.20
CA ARG A 164 33.93 -10.82 -1.00
C ARG A 164 35.29 -10.66 -0.32
N THR A 165 35.88 -11.76 0.17
CA THR A 165 37.15 -11.73 0.87
C THR A 165 38.31 -11.81 -0.13
N MET A 166 39.29 -10.91 0.02
CA MET A 166 40.53 -10.95 -0.76
C MET A 166 41.56 -11.82 -0.05
N TRP A 167 41.55 -13.13 -0.33
CA TRP A 167 42.32 -14.17 0.39
C TRP A 167 43.84 -14.04 0.29
N GLN A 168 44.34 -13.29 -0.69
CA GLN A 168 45.76 -13.00 -0.84
C GLN A 168 46.31 -12.07 0.27
N TYR A 169 45.45 -11.38 1.02
CA TYR A 169 45.84 -10.51 2.12
C TYR A 169 45.56 -11.17 3.47
N ALA A 170 46.59 -11.37 4.28
CA ALA A 170 46.51 -12.04 5.58
C ALA A 170 45.43 -11.43 6.50
N ASP A 171 45.38 -10.10 6.61
CA ASP A 171 44.39 -9.41 7.46
C ASP A 171 42.94 -9.63 6.99
N ALA A 172 42.72 -9.79 5.69
CA ALA A 172 41.40 -10.03 5.13
C ALA A 172 40.95 -11.48 5.40
N ALA A 173 41.86 -12.44 5.25
CA ALA A 173 41.63 -13.83 5.60
C ALA A 173 41.33 -14.00 7.10
N GLU A 174 42.07 -13.33 7.97
CA GLU A 174 41.85 -13.39 9.42
C GLU A 174 40.48 -12.82 9.82
N ARG A 175 40.06 -11.70 9.22
CA ARG A 175 38.72 -11.14 9.44
C ARG A 175 37.62 -12.08 8.99
N ALA A 176 37.78 -12.71 7.84
CA ALA A 176 36.83 -13.70 7.34
C ALA A 176 36.76 -14.90 8.30
N GLN A 177 37.90 -15.43 8.74
CA GLN A 177 37.97 -16.54 9.70
C GLN A 177 37.22 -16.23 11.00
N ARG A 178 37.44 -15.05 11.61
CA ARG A 178 36.69 -14.63 12.82
C ARG A 178 35.19 -14.55 12.58
N GLN A 179 34.75 -14.09 11.40
CA GLN A 179 33.33 -14.05 11.06
C GLN A 179 32.75 -15.44 10.83
N MET A 180 33.50 -16.36 10.23
CA MET A 180 33.12 -17.76 10.06
C MET A 180 33.00 -18.49 11.41
N GLU A 181 33.90 -18.18 12.36
CA GLU A 181 33.84 -18.68 13.74
C GLU A 181 32.64 -18.14 14.49
N ALA A 182 32.36 -16.83 14.40
CA ALA A 182 31.17 -16.22 15.00
C ALA A 182 29.86 -16.77 14.41
N MET A 183 29.86 -17.25 13.16
CA MET A 183 28.73 -17.94 12.54
C MET A 183 28.60 -19.40 13.01
N GLY A 184 29.60 -19.99 13.65
CA GLY A 184 29.59 -21.37 14.13
C GLY A 184 30.02 -22.41 13.08
N VAL A 185 30.62 -21.99 11.97
CA VAL A 185 31.02 -22.89 10.86
C VAL A 185 32.09 -23.89 11.31
N PHE A 186 33.08 -23.44 12.08
CA PHE A 186 34.17 -24.30 12.56
C PHE A 186 33.65 -25.42 13.49
N GLU A 187 32.74 -25.08 14.40
CA GLU A 187 32.12 -26.06 15.31
C GLU A 187 31.28 -27.09 14.56
N ALA A 188 30.56 -26.66 13.51
CA ALA A 188 29.80 -27.58 12.67
C ALA A 188 30.70 -28.52 11.86
N LEU A 189 31.82 -28.03 11.31
CA LEU A 189 32.82 -28.84 10.60
C LEU A 189 33.50 -29.86 11.54
N ARG A 190 33.86 -29.46 12.76
CA ARG A 190 34.39 -30.37 13.79
C ARG A 190 33.39 -31.45 14.17
N ARG A 191 32.12 -31.09 14.38
CA ARG A 191 31.04 -32.07 14.66
C ARG A 191 30.80 -33.02 13.48
N ALA A 192 30.98 -32.53 12.26
CA ALA A 192 30.86 -33.35 11.05
C ALA A 192 32.03 -34.34 10.89
N GLY A 193 33.18 -34.08 11.53
CA GLY A 193 34.33 -34.98 11.57
C GLY A 193 35.42 -34.66 10.55
N VAL A 194 35.54 -33.40 10.14
CA VAL A 194 36.64 -32.89 9.29
C VAL A 194 37.98 -33.13 9.98
N ARG A 195 38.98 -33.56 9.21
CA ARG A 195 40.35 -33.78 9.71
C ARG A 195 41.32 -32.73 9.16
N PRO A 196 42.43 -32.47 9.86
CA PRO A 196 43.53 -31.68 9.30
C PRO A 196 44.00 -32.27 7.97
N GLY A 197 44.06 -31.44 6.93
CA GLY A 197 44.37 -31.80 5.54
C GLY A 197 43.15 -32.06 4.65
N ASP A 198 41.93 -32.09 5.19
CA ASP A 198 40.72 -32.21 4.38
C ASP A 198 40.41 -30.89 3.65
N ILE A 199 39.81 -30.98 2.46
CA ILE A 199 39.39 -29.82 1.68
C ILE A 199 37.95 -29.45 2.04
N VAL A 200 37.73 -28.19 2.38
CA VAL A 200 36.42 -27.59 2.63
C VAL A 200 36.08 -26.63 1.49
N ARG A 201 35.01 -26.93 0.76
CA ARG A 201 34.48 -26.11 -0.32
C ARG A 201 33.36 -25.20 0.19
N ILE A 202 33.48 -23.91 -0.08
CA ILE A 202 32.47 -22.89 0.22
C ILE A 202 32.22 -22.06 -1.04
N GLY A 203 31.05 -22.21 -1.66
CA GLY A 203 30.77 -21.61 -2.96
C GLY A 203 31.77 -22.07 -4.02
N ASN A 204 32.50 -21.12 -4.62
CA ASN A 204 33.49 -21.39 -5.66
C ASN A 204 34.94 -21.51 -5.13
N MET A 205 35.13 -21.65 -3.82
CA MET A 205 36.46 -21.64 -3.22
C MET A 205 36.72 -22.89 -2.38
N ASP A 206 37.94 -23.42 -2.54
CA ASP A 206 38.45 -24.57 -1.81
C ASP A 206 39.46 -24.09 -0.76
N LEU A 207 39.24 -24.50 0.49
CA LEU A 207 40.07 -24.18 1.63
C LEU A 207 40.60 -25.47 2.26
N GLU A 208 41.88 -25.49 2.59
CA GLU A 208 42.45 -26.59 3.36
C GLU A 208 42.15 -26.41 4.85
N TRP A 209 41.66 -27.46 5.49
CA TRP A 209 41.43 -27.46 6.92
C TRP A 209 42.73 -27.74 7.67
N LEU A 210 43.22 -26.78 8.45
CA LEU A 210 44.52 -26.89 9.12
C LEU A 210 44.44 -27.31 10.60
N TRP A 211 43.27 -27.29 11.26
CA TRP A 211 43.13 -27.51 12.73
C TRP A 211 41.79 -28.11 13.16
#